data_AF-A0A958FRA7-F1
#
_entry.id   AF-A0A958FRA7-F1
#
_cell.length_a   1.000
_cell.length_b   1.000
_cell.length_c   1.000
_cell.angle_alpha   90.00
_cell.angle_beta   90.00
_cell.angle_gamma   90.00
#
_symmetry.space_group_name_H-M   'P 1'
#
loop_
_entity.id
_entity.type
_entity.pdbx_description
1 polymer ?
#
loop_
_entity_poly.entity_id
_entity_poly.type
_entity_poly.pdbx_seq_one_letter_code
_entity_poly.pdbx_strand_id
1 'polypeptide(L)'
;MIPEIREQFNTNFDQSKYDAFVADIHRNNRQSLVFRVCETPLFLSDALRDKLIEAANDVMRVVRQPDFPDRCKNAIPAGMSVANETQHTHFLQVDFAICRDENGHLLPQLIELQGFPSLYAFQHYLDTKLREYFPIPDGFLPFFSGLNSETYKEKLGKLLLGNSAPENVVLLELQPEQQKTRIDFYLTEQYFGIPFVCVTDVYQRGNKLFYRQNGREIPIERIYYRFIFDELIRKNIQPGFDINADLDVEWVGHPNWFFKISKHTLPLIDSKYCPQTYYLHELTSYPDDLENYVLKPLY
;
A
#
# COMPACT_ATOMS: atom_id res chain seq x y z
N MET A 1 5.52 6.82 -22.69
CA MET A 1 6.94 6.72 -22.26
C MET A 1 7.80 7.52 -23.20
N ILE A 2 8.95 7.99 -22.75
CA ILE A 2 9.85 8.87 -23.52
C ILE A 2 10.91 7.99 -24.21
N PRO A 3 10.87 7.83 -25.55
CA PRO A 3 11.77 6.91 -26.28
C PRO A 3 13.25 7.21 -26.07
N GLU A 4 13.63 8.48 -26.07
CA GLU A 4 15.02 8.92 -26.02
C GLU A 4 15.66 8.57 -24.67
N ILE A 5 14.92 8.77 -23.57
CA ILE A 5 15.37 8.40 -22.22
C ILE A 5 15.42 6.87 -22.08
N ARG A 6 14.46 6.16 -22.66
CA ARG A 6 14.44 4.69 -22.66
C ARG A 6 15.66 4.13 -23.40
N GLU A 7 15.96 4.67 -24.58
CA GLU A 7 17.13 4.29 -25.36
C GLU A 7 18.42 4.58 -24.58
N GLN A 8 18.56 5.78 -24.04
CA GLN A 8 19.71 6.16 -23.21
C GLN A 8 19.90 5.22 -22.02
N PHE A 9 18.82 4.89 -21.29
CA PHE A 9 18.90 3.94 -20.18
C PHE A 9 19.37 2.56 -20.65
N ASN A 10 18.79 2.05 -21.73
CA ASN A 10 19.13 0.74 -22.28
C ASN A 10 20.59 0.66 -22.76
N THR A 11 21.10 1.70 -23.41
CA THR A 11 22.50 1.77 -23.87
C THR A 11 23.49 1.80 -22.70
N ASN A 12 23.11 2.37 -21.56
CA ASN A 12 23.96 2.49 -20.38
C ASN A 12 23.74 1.37 -19.34
N PHE A 13 22.80 0.46 -19.60
CA PHE A 13 22.51 -0.66 -18.71
C PHE A 13 23.68 -1.64 -18.69
N ASP A 14 24.01 -2.10 -17.49
CA ASP A 14 25.08 -3.06 -17.24
C ASP A 14 24.60 -4.04 -16.16
N GLN A 15 24.66 -5.33 -16.46
CA GLN A 15 24.27 -6.39 -15.54
C GLN A 15 25.06 -6.33 -14.24
N SER A 16 26.35 -6.01 -14.30
CA SER A 16 27.20 -5.92 -13.10
C SER A 16 26.77 -4.79 -12.15
N LYS A 17 26.25 -3.67 -12.70
CA LYS A 17 25.67 -2.58 -11.90
C LYS A 17 24.37 -3.01 -11.24
N TYR A 18 23.51 -3.74 -11.96
CA TYR A 18 22.28 -4.28 -11.37
C TYR A 18 22.58 -5.30 -10.27
N ASP A 19 23.55 -6.20 -10.47
CA ASP A 19 23.95 -7.16 -9.45
C ASP A 19 24.50 -6.45 -8.20
N ALA A 20 25.30 -5.39 -8.39
CA ALA A 20 25.79 -4.56 -7.30
C ALA A 20 24.68 -3.80 -6.56
N PHE A 21 23.68 -3.28 -7.29
CA PHE A 21 22.48 -2.65 -6.76
C PHE A 21 21.69 -3.62 -5.87
N VAL A 22 21.39 -4.83 -6.37
CA VAL A 22 20.68 -5.85 -5.60
C VAL A 22 21.50 -6.28 -4.37
N ALA A 23 22.81 -6.50 -4.53
CA ALA A 23 23.69 -6.86 -3.42
C ALA A 23 23.73 -5.79 -2.32
N ASP A 24 23.67 -4.52 -2.70
CA ASP A 24 23.61 -3.40 -1.74
C ASP A 24 22.28 -3.36 -1.00
N ILE A 25 21.14 -3.58 -1.67
CA ILE A 25 19.85 -3.73 -1.00
C ILE A 25 19.91 -4.86 0.05
N HIS A 26 20.43 -6.03 -0.31
CA HIS A 26 20.55 -7.15 0.64
C HIS A 26 21.43 -6.82 1.83
N ARG A 27 22.59 -6.18 1.60
CA ARG A 27 23.58 -5.86 2.63
C ARG A 27 23.03 -4.90 3.68
N ASN A 28 22.27 -3.89 3.26
CA ASN A 28 21.76 -2.85 4.16
C ASN A 28 20.42 -3.21 4.83
N ASN A 29 19.78 -4.31 4.43
CA ASN A 29 18.43 -4.66 4.89
C ASN A 29 18.33 -6.12 5.38
N ARG A 30 19.36 -6.64 6.05
CA ARG A 30 19.34 -8.00 6.65
C ARG A 30 18.93 -9.12 5.67
N GLN A 31 19.31 -9.01 4.40
CA GLN A 31 18.93 -9.95 3.33
C GLN A 31 17.41 -10.17 3.19
N SER A 32 16.62 -9.14 3.46
CA SER A 32 15.16 -9.20 3.50
C SER A 32 14.46 -9.15 2.14
N LEU A 33 15.16 -8.75 1.08
CA LEU A 33 14.62 -8.74 -0.28
C LEU A 33 14.45 -10.17 -0.78
N VAL A 34 13.21 -10.59 -1.07
CA VAL A 34 12.90 -11.95 -1.56
C VAL A 34 12.09 -11.97 -2.85
N PHE A 35 11.96 -10.82 -3.49
CA PHE A 35 11.30 -10.66 -4.77
C PHE A 35 12.24 -9.92 -5.72
N ARG A 36 12.04 -10.11 -7.02
CA ARG A 36 12.83 -9.45 -8.05
C ARG A 36 12.50 -7.97 -8.08
N VAL A 37 13.53 -7.14 -8.08
CA VAL A 37 13.40 -5.70 -8.34
C VAL A 37 13.62 -5.49 -9.83
N CYS A 38 12.73 -4.74 -10.49
CA CYS A 38 12.92 -4.43 -11.90
C CYS A 38 14.20 -3.61 -12.06
N GLU A 39 15.01 -4.00 -13.04
CA GLU A 39 16.27 -3.36 -13.39
C GLU A 39 16.06 -1.92 -13.88
N THR A 40 14.85 -1.58 -14.29
CA THR A 40 14.56 -0.32 -14.96
C THR A 40 13.30 0.37 -14.46
N PRO A 41 13.35 1.70 -14.20
CA PRO A 41 12.17 2.47 -13.85
C PRO A 41 11.30 2.78 -15.07
N LEU A 42 10.09 3.24 -14.79
CA LEU A 42 9.16 3.77 -15.79
C LEU A 42 9.34 5.28 -15.95
N PHE A 43 9.78 5.71 -17.13
CA PHE A 43 9.89 7.13 -17.49
C PHE A 43 8.58 7.60 -18.12
N LEU A 44 7.74 8.26 -17.31
CA LEU A 44 6.46 8.80 -17.74
C LEU A 44 6.67 10.14 -18.45
N SER A 45 5.96 10.34 -19.58
CA SER A 45 5.83 11.68 -20.16
C SER A 45 4.88 12.52 -19.31
N ASP A 46 5.01 13.84 -19.36
CA ASP A 46 4.09 14.76 -18.66
C ASP A 46 2.63 14.46 -19.00
N ALA A 47 2.33 14.27 -20.28
CA ALA A 47 0.97 13.94 -20.72
C ALA A 47 0.42 12.63 -20.10
N LEU A 48 1.25 11.60 -19.91
CA LEU A 48 0.80 10.35 -19.28
C LEU A 48 0.70 10.50 -17.75
N ARG A 49 1.66 11.21 -17.13
CA ARG A 49 1.61 11.57 -15.72
C ARG A 49 0.32 12.29 -15.39
N ASP A 50 -0.05 13.31 -16.18
CA ASP A 50 -1.22 14.14 -15.91
C ASP A 50 -2.51 13.32 -16.01
N LYS A 51 -2.61 12.38 -16.97
CA LYS A 51 -3.73 11.43 -17.05
C LYS A 51 -3.79 10.50 -15.83
N LEU A 52 -2.65 10.00 -15.34
CA LEU A 52 -2.59 9.16 -14.14
C LEU A 52 -3.04 9.94 -12.90
N ILE A 53 -2.63 11.21 -12.78
CA ILE A 53 -3.06 12.10 -11.69
C ILE A 53 -4.55 12.40 -11.80
N GLU A 54 -5.07 12.68 -12.99
CA GLU A 54 -6.51 12.87 -13.24
C GLU A 54 -7.30 11.63 -12.83
N ALA A 55 -6.87 10.44 -13.26
CA ALA A 55 -7.50 9.16 -12.91
C ALA A 55 -7.50 8.90 -11.40
N ALA A 56 -6.37 9.14 -10.71
CA ALA A 56 -6.30 9.00 -9.26
C ALA A 56 -7.22 10.01 -8.54
N ASN A 57 -7.32 11.24 -9.05
CA ASN A 57 -8.23 12.26 -8.52
C ASN A 57 -9.71 11.86 -8.70
N ASP A 58 -10.08 11.20 -9.79
CA ASP A 58 -11.44 10.69 -10.00
C ASP A 58 -11.80 9.64 -8.94
N VAL A 59 -10.88 8.69 -8.67
CA VAL A 59 -11.05 7.71 -7.58
C VAL A 59 -11.19 8.41 -6.22
N MET A 60 -10.29 9.35 -5.92
CA MET A 60 -10.34 10.09 -4.65
C MET A 60 -11.64 10.89 -4.48
N ARG A 61 -12.23 11.39 -5.57
CA ARG A 61 -13.52 12.11 -5.53
C ARG A 61 -14.63 11.23 -4.98
N VAL A 62 -14.64 9.94 -5.32
CA VAL A 62 -15.62 8.96 -4.83
C VAL A 62 -15.35 8.61 -3.37
N VAL A 63 -14.09 8.27 -3.04
CA VAL A 63 -13.71 7.86 -1.67
C VAL A 63 -13.92 8.97 -0.64
N ARG A 64 -13.87 10.25 -1.07
CA ARG A 64 -14.09 11.41 -0.21
C ARG A 64 -15.55 11.83 -0.07
N GLN A 65 -16.49 11.16 -0.75
CA GLN A 65 -17.90 11.51 -0.60
C GLN A 65 -18.38 11.22 0.83
N PRO A 66 -19.20 12.08 1.44
CA PRO A 66 -19.71 11.86 2.80
C PRO A 66 -20.50 10.55 2.97
N ASP A 67 -21.15 10.07 1.90
CA ASP A 67 -21.94 8.83 1.88
C ASP A 67 -21.10 7.59 1.52
N PHE A 68 -19.80 7.74 1.23
CA PHE A 68 -18.94 6.62 0.86
C PHE A 68 -18.91 5.50 1.93
N PRO A 69 -18.80 5.79 3.25
CA PRO A 69 -18.87 4.75 4.27
C PRO A 69 -20.16 3.93 4.23
N ASP A 70 -21.30 4.59 3.97
CA ASP A 70 -22.61 3.93 3.88
C ASP A 70 -22.73 3.06 2.62
N ARG A 71 -22.20 3.55 1.49
CA ARG A 71 -22.13 2.78 0.23
C ARG A 71 -21.25 1.53 0.37
N CYS A 72 -20.28 1.54 1.27
CA CYS A 72 -19.38 0.42 1.54
C CYS A 72 -19.73 -0.36 2.83
N LYS A 73 -20.92 -0.17 3.41
CA LYS A 73 -21.31 -0.84 4.67
C LYS A 73 -21.29 -2.37 4.59
N ASN A 74 -21.58 -2.92 3.41
CA ASN A 74 -21.60 -4.37 3.15
C ASN A 74 -20.23 -4.91 2.72
N ALA A 75 -19.19 -4.05 2.64
CA ALA A 75 -17.87 -4.45 2.21
C ALA A 75 -17.07 -5.15 3.31
N ILE A 76 -17.45 -5.00 4.58
CA ILE A 76 -16.81 -5.67 5.72
C ILE A 76 -17.56 -6.97 6.01
N PRO A 77 -16.90 -8.14 5.99
CA PRO A 77 -17.52 -9.40 6.38
C PRO A 77 -18.05 -9.37 7.82
N ALA A 78 -19.13 -10.11 8.08
CA ALA A 78 -19.70 -10.23 9.41
C ALA A 78 -18.65 -10.73 10.43
N GLY A 79 -18.54 -10.03 11.57
CA GLY A 79 -17.59 -10.36 12.64
C GLY A 79 -16.14 -9.89 12.40
N MET A 80 -15.86 -9.16 11.31
CA MET A 80 -14.53 -8.62 11.01
C MET A 80 -14.44 -7.08 11.15
N SER A 81 -15.47 -6.45 11.72
CA SER A 81 -15.48 -5.00 11.92
C SER A 81 -14.68 -4.62 13.15
N VAL A 82 -13.64 -3.81 12.97
CA VAL A 82 -12.87 -3.23 14.07
C VAL A 82 -13.54 -1.93 14.55
N ALA A 83 -13.59 -1.74 15.87
CA ALA A 83 -14.19 -0.57 16.52
C ALA A 83 -13.34 0.71 16.31
N ASN A 84 -13.95 1.88 16.52
CA ASN A 84 -13.30 3.19 16.44
C ASN A 84 -12.64 3.50 15.08
N GLU A 85 -13.39 3.24 14.00
CA GLU A 85 -12.95 3.55 12.64
C GLU A 85 -12.57 5.03 12.48
N THR A 86 -11.45 5.26 11.81
CA THR A 86 -10.97 6.61 11.50
C THR A 86 -11.88 7.29 10.48
N GLN A 87 -12.02 8.62 10.53
CA GLN A 87 -12.89 9.38 9.63
C GLN A 87 -12.52 9.20 8.14
N HIS A 88 -11.25 9.01 7.84
CA HIS A 88 -10.76 8.74 6.49
C HIS A 88 -9.61 7.73 6.52
N THR A 89 -9.33 7.12 5.36
CA THR A 89 -8.14 6.29 5.21
C THR A 89 -6.87 7.13 5.31
N HIS A 90 -5.81 6.53 5.85
CA HIS A 90 -4.46 7.09 5.85
C HIS A 90 -3.68 6.73 4.58
N PHE A 91 -4.03 5.61 3.95
CA PHE A 91 -3.32 5.02 2.84
C PHE A 91 -4.28 4.68 1.70
N LEU A 92 -3.87 5.01 0.48
CA LEU A 92 -4.62 4.71 -0.73
C LEU A 92 -3.65 4.31 -1.82
N GLN A 93 -3.80 3.10 -2.31
CA GLN A 93 -3.07 2.57 -3.46
C GLN A 93 -4.07 2.47 -4.62
N VAL A 94 -3.65 2.89 -5.81
CA VAL A 94 -4.48 2.85 -7.01
C VAL A 94 -3.63 2.29 -8.14
N ASP A 95 -4.07 1.18 -8.68
CA ASP A 95 -3.30 0.40 -9.64
C ASP A 95 -3.89 0.59 -11.03
N PHE A 96 -3.06 1.12 -11.94
CA PHE A 96 -3.44 1.36 -13.32
C PHE A 96 -2.63 0.47 -14.26
N ALA A 97 -3.31 -0.14 -15.23
CA ALA A 97 -2.68 -0.60 -16.46
C ALA A 97 -2.49 0.59 -17.41
N ILE A 98 -1.41 0.57 -18.19
CA ILE A 98 -1.20 1.56 -19.25
C ILE A 98 -1.65 0.94 -20.59
N CYS A 99 -2.74 1.46 -21.13
CA CYS A 99 -3.38 0.99 -22.35
C CYS A 99 -3.17 1.98 -23.51
N ARG A 100 -3.59 1.59 -24.72
CA ARG A 100 -3.67 2.45 -25.89
C ARG A 100 -5.13 2.69 -26.27
N ASP A 101 -5.47 3.93 -26.61
CA ASP A 101 -6.74 4.22 -27.28
C ASP A 101 -6.69 3.81 -28.77
N GLU A 102 -7.82 4.01 -29.45
CA GLU A 102 -7.99 3.77 -30.90
C GLU A 102 -7.00 4.56 -31.76
N ASN A 103 -6.49 5.68 -31.26
CA ASN A 103 -5.49 6.54 -31.93
C ASN A 103 -4.05 6.17 -31.54
N GLY A 104 -3.85 5.15 -30.70
CA GLY A 104 -2.55 4.69 -30.23
C GLY A 104 -1.96 5.48 -29.06
N HIS A 105 -2.67 6.48 -28.51
CA HIS A 105 -2.21 7.26 -27.36
C HIS A 105 -2.29 6.47 -26.07
N LEU A 106 -1.30 6.65 -25.19
CA LEU A 106 -1.28 6.01 -23.89
C LEU A 106 -2.30 6.63 -22.92
N LEU A 107 -2.98 5.79 -22.17
CA LEU A 107 -3.94 6.18 -21.12
C LEU A 107 -3.96 5.15 -19.98
N PRO A 108 -4.24 5.57 -18.74
CA PRO A 108 -4.42 4.65 -17.63
C PRO A 108 -5.80 3.98 -17.65
N GLN A 109 -5.86 2.71 -17.24
CA GLN A 109 -7.08 1.97 -16.97
C GLN A 109 -7.01 1.35 -15.58
N LEU A 110 -7.99 1.67 -14.74
CA LEU A 110 -8.04 1.23 -13.36
C LEU A 110 -8.17 -0.30 -13.29
N ILE A 111 -7.26 -0.93 -12.55
CA ILE A 111 -7.27 -2.36 -12.28
C ILE A 111 -7.83 -2.62 -10.89
N GLU A 112 -7.29 -1.95 -9.88
CA GLU A 112 -7.71 -2.07 -8.50
C GLU A 112 -7.34 -0.84 -7.67
N LEU A 113 -7.93 -0.78 -6.48
CA LEU A 113 -7.61 0.21 -5.46
C LEU A 113 -7.65 -0.48 -4.10
N GLN A 114 -6.79 -0.03 -3.19
CA GLN A 114 -6.62 -0.66 -1.89
C GLN A 114 -6.38 0.36 -0.78
N GLY A 115 -7.16 0.24 0.30
CA GLY A 115 -7.00 1.01 1.55
C GLY A 115 -6.02 0.38 2.54
N PHE A 116 -4.85 -0.06 2.07
CA PHE A 116 -3.89 -0.83 2.87
C PHE A 116 -2.48 -0.22 2.77
N PRO A 117 -1.73 -0.14 3.88
CA PRO A 117 -0.37 0.37 3.80
C PRO A 117 0.60 -0.74 3.42
N SER A 118 1.03 -0.82 2.16
CA SER A 118 2.12 -1.73 1.77
C SER A 118 3.24 -1.02 1.04
N LEU A 119 4.50 -1.28 1.45
CA LEU A 119 5.74 -0.90 0.76
C LEU A 119 6.09 0.60 0.76
N TYR A 120 5.49 1.43 1.63
CA TYR A 120 5.71 2.88 1.63
C TYR A 120 7.15 3.29 1.97
N ALA A 121 7.86 2.57 2.84
CA ALA A 121 9.28 2.83 3.10
C ALA A 121 10.15 2.25 1.98
N PHE A 122 9.82 1.06 1.49
CA PHE A 122 10.53 0.40 0.40
C PHE A 122 10.49 1.17 -0.93
N GLN A 123 9.34 1.74 -1.32
CA GLN A 123 9.21 2.52 -2.56
C GLN A 123 10.13 3.73 -2.58
N HIS A 124 10.23 4.45 -1.45
CA HIS A 124 11.15 5.58 -1.30
C HIS A 124 12.62 5.13 -1.30
N TYR A 125 12.93 4.08 -0.56
CA TYR A 125 14.28 3.50 -0.53
C TYR A 125 14.73 3.05 -1.93
N LEU A 126 13.82 2.42 -2.69
CA LEU A 126 14.07 1.95 -4.04
C LEU A 126 14.46 3.08 -4.98
N ASP A 127 13.75 4.22 -4.95
CA ASP A 127 14.12 5.40 -5.75
C ASP A 127 15.54 5.90 -5.40
N THR A 128 15.85 5.96 -4.10
CA THR A 128 17.17 6.38 -3.62
C THR A 128 18.27 5.45 -4.18
N LYS A 129 18.06 4.13 -4.11
CA LYS A 129 19.02 3.15 -4.63
C LYS A 129 19.09 3.10 -6.15
N LEU A 130 17.98 3.32 -6.86
CA LEU A 130 18.00 3.40 -8.32
C LEU A 130 18.88 4.57 -8.79
N ARG A 131 18.82 5.73 -8.13
CA ARG A 131 19.63 6.91 -8.47
C ARG A 131 21.12 6.73 -8.16
N GLU A 132 21.47 5.93 -7.16
CA GLU A 132 22.87 5.62 -6.85
C GLU A 132 23.54 4.75 -7.93
N TYR A 133 22.77 3.87 -8.57
CA TYR A 133 23.31 2.85 -9.48
C TYR A 133 23.03 3.09 -10.96
N PHE A 134 21.97 3.84 -11.28
CA PHE A 134 21.54 4.07 -12.66
C PHE A 134 21.41 5.56 -12.97
N PRO A 135 21.67 5.97 -14.23
CA PRO A 135 21.56 7.37 -14.64
C PRO A 135 20.09 7.76 -14.80
N ILE A 136 19.46 8.17 -13.70
CA ILE A 136 18.09 8.71 -13.71
C ILE A 136 18.18 10.22 -13.97
N PRO A 137 17.56 10.74 -15.05
CA PRO A 137 17.64 12.17 -15.36
C PRO A 137 17.02 13.04 -14.27
N ASP A 138 17.58 14.23 -14.07
CA ASP A 138 17.00 15.25 -13.19
C ASP A 138 15.56 15.60 -13.63
N GLY A 139 14.71 15.90 -12.66
CA GLY A 139 13.29 16.19 -12.90
C GLY A 139 12.38 14.96 -12.96
N PHE A 140 12.92 13.74 -13.14
CA PHE A 140 12.15 12.51 -12.98
C PHE A 140 12.12 12.11 -11.52
N LEU A 141 11.04 12.46 -10.82
CA LEU A 141 10.83 12.19 -9.40
C LEU A 141 9.68 11.20 -9.19
N PRO A 142 9.72 10.34 -8.17
CA PRO A 142 8.61 9.44 -7.83
C PRO A 142 7.47 10.18 -7.08
N PHE A 143 7.56 11.51 -6.93
CA PHE A 143 6.66 12.31 -6.13
C PHE A 143 5.77 13.19 -7.02
N PHE A 144 4.45 13.03 -6.90
CA PHE A 144 3.48 13.83 -7.66
C PHE A 144 2.94 15.04 -6.89
N SER A 145 3.30 15.18 -5.61
CA SER A 145 2.72 16.17 -4.68
C SER A 145 3.70 17.27 -4.29
N GLY A 146 4.73 17.53 -5.09
CA GLY A 146 5.80 18.48 -4.75
C GLY A 146 6.70 18.05 -3.59
N LEU A 147 6.60 16.78 -3.16
CA LEU A 147 7.50 16.21 -2.16
C LEU A 147 8.86 15.89 -2.79
N ASN A 148 9.84 15.75 -1.92
CA ASN A 148 11.16 15.20 -2.21
C ASN A 148 11.47 14.08 -1.20
N SER A 149 12.65 13.48 -1.31
CA SER A 149 13.08 12.37 -0.44
C SER A 149 12.98 12.69 1.06
N GLU A 150 13.37 13.90 1.47
CA GLU A 150 13.35 14.33 2.88
C GLU A 150 11.93 14.58 3.35
N THR A 151 11.20 15.45 2.66
CA THR A 151 9.81 15.82 3.01
C THR A 151 8.83 14.66 2.91
N TYR A 152 9.08 13.68 2.04
CA TYR A 152 8.33 12.42 2.03
C TYR A 152 8.52 11.64 3.33
N LYS A 153 9.78 11.40 3.74
CA LYS A 153 10.08 10.70 4.98
C LYS A 153 9.52 11.44 6.19
N GLU A 154 9.63 12.76 6.23
CA GLU A 154 9.02 13.56 7.29
C GLU A 154 7.50 13.40 7.34
N LYS A 155 6.83 13.44 6.19
CA LYS A 155 5.37 13.28 6.11
C LYS A 155 4.93 11.89 6.54
N LEU A 156 5.61 10.85 6.06
CA LEU A 156 5.35 9.46 6.45
C LEU A 156 5.63 9.26 7.94
N GLY A 157 6.75 9.76 8.46
CA GLY A 157 7.11 9.68 9.88
C GLY A 157 6.08 10.38 10.77
N LYS A 158 5.64 11.59 10.41
CA LYS A 158 4.57 12.31 11.13
C LYS A 158 3.27 11.53 11.17
N LEU A 159 2.89 10.90 10.05
CA LEU A 159 1.70 10.05 9.97
C LEU A 159 1.80 8.81 10.88
N LEU A 160 2.94 8.11 10.81
CA LEU A 160 3.15 6.87 11.57
C LEU A 160 3.28 7.14 13.07
N LEU A 161 4.10 8.12 13.46
CA LEU A 161 4.45 8.39 14.85
C LEU A 161 3.40 9.24 15.58
N GLY A 162 2.73 10.16 14.89
CA GLY A 162 1.87 11.15 15.56
C GLY A 162 2.62 11.88 16.67
N ASN A 163 2.11 11.80 17.90
CA ASN A 163 2.75 12.34 19.10
C ASN A 163 3.42 11.27 19.99
N SER A 164 3.41 10.01 19.56
CA SER A 164 3.94 8.88 20.33
C SER A 164 5.44 8.74 20.16
N ALA A 165 6.12 8.22 21.18
CA ALA A 165 7.50 7.78 21.03
C ALA A 165 7.57 6.56 20.09
N PRO A 166 8.66 6.37 19.31
CA PRO A 166 8.78 5.24 18.39
C PRO A 166 8.56 3.86 19.03
N GLU A 167 8.98 3.66 20.28
CA GLU A 167 8.76 2.39 20.99
C GLU A 167 7.28 2.14 21.34
N ASN A 168 6.43 3.17 21.36
CA ASN A 168 4.99 3.04 21.59
C ASN A 168 4.19 2.90 20.29
N VAL A 169 4.86 2.85 19.15
CA VAL A 169 4.25 2.59 17.84
C VAL A 169 4.74 1.24 17.35
N VAL A 170 3.83 0.35 16.98
CA VAL A 170 4.21 -0.97 16.44
C VAL A 170 3.74 -1.12 15.00
N LEU A 171 4.63 -1.61 14.14
CA LEU A 171 4.22 -2.22 12.88
C LEU A 171 3.69 -3.62 13.20
N LEU A 172 2.38 -3.81 13.13
CA LEU A 172 1.72 -5.04 13.55
C LEU A 172 1.44 -5.93 12.35
N GLU A 173 2.01 -7.13 12.37
CA GLU A 173 1.93 -8.09 11.27
C GLU A 173 1.76 -9.52 11.80
N LEU A 174 1.29 -10.45 10.97
CA LEU A 174 1.31 -11.87 11.25
C LEU A 174 2.63 -12.48 10.75
N GLN A 175 3.44 -13.04 11.66
CA GLN A 175 4.72 -13.68 11.32
C GLN A 175 5.64 -12.77 10.46
N PRO A 176 6.00 -11.57 10.96
CA PRO A 176 6.65 -10.53 10.16
C PRO A 176 7.91 -10.99 9.41
N GLU A 177 8.71 -11.87 10.01
CA GLU A 177 9.95 -12.40 9.42
C GLU A 177 9.70 -13.31 8.21
N GLN A 178 8.49 -13.88 8.08
CA GLN A 178 8.12 -14.76 6.97
C GLN A 178 7.53 -13.99 5.79
N GLN A 179 7.19 -12.72 5.98
CA GLN A 179 6.55 -11.92 4.95
C GLN A 179 7.50 -11.63 3.78
N LYS A 180 6.94 -11.66 2.56
CA LYS A 180 7.70 -11.32 1.34
C LYS A 180 8.10 -9.85 1.30
N THR A 181 7.30 -8.99 1.93
CA THR A 181 7.51 -7.55 1.99
C THR A 181 8.31 -7.11 3.22
N ARG A 182 8.91 -8.03 3.98
CA ARG A 182 9.58 -7.72 5.25
C ARG A 182 10.72 -6.70 5.16
N ILE A 183 11.28 -6.48 3.97
CA ILE A 183 12.20 -5.36 3.71
C ILE A 183 11.62 -4.00 4.11
N ASP A 184 10.33 -3.80 3.86
CA ASP A 184 9.63 -2.56 4.24
C ASP A 184 9.54 -2.40 5.77
N PHE A 185 9.53 -3.50 6.52
CA PHE A 185 9.48 -3.48 7.99
C PHE A 185 10.83 -3.07 8.56
N TYR A 186 11.93 -3.64 8.03
CA TYR A 186 13.27 -3.23 8.41
C TYR A 186 13.55 -1.78 8.04
N LEU A 187 13.08 -1.31 6.88
CA LEU A 187 13.20 0.09 6.49
C LEU A 187 12.36 1.01 7.38
N THR A 188 11.16 0.58 7.78
CA THR A 188 10.31 1.32 8.73
C THR A 188 11.00 1.46 10.10
N GLU A 189 11.61 0.38 10.59
CA GLU A 189 12.44 0.38 11.81
C GLU A 189 13.64 1.33 11.66
N GLN A 190 14.38 1.26 10.54
CA GLN A 190 15.55 2.12 10.28
C GLN A 190 15.18 3.60 10.14
N TYR A 191 14.06 3.92 9.49
CA TYR A 191 13.65 5.30 9.21
C TYR A 191 13.06 5.99 10.43
N PHE A 192 12.27 5.26 11.23
CA PHE A 192 11.40 5.86 12.22
C PHE A 192 11.58 5.28 13.63
N GLY A 193 12.41 4.24 13.80
CA GLY A 193 12.59 3.55 15.08
C GLY A 193 11.38 2.71 15.50
N ILE A 194 10.44 2.46 14.58
CA ILE A 194 9.20 1.71 14.84
C ILE A 194 9.52 0.21 14.79
N PRO A 195 9.41 -0.53 15.91
CA PRO A 195 9.55 -1.98 15.89
C PRO A 195 8.40 -2.65 15.13
N PHE A 196 8.68 -3.78 14.49
CA PHE A 196 7.64 -4.68 13.99
C PHE A 196 7.41 -5.83 14.98
N VAL A 197 6.14 -6.16 15.22
CA VAL A 197 5.72 -7.11 16.26
C VAL A 197 4.71 -8.09 15.65
N CYS A 198 4.81 -9.37 16.01
CA CYS A 198 3.82 -10.35 15.61
C CYS A 198 2.51 -10.12 16.38
N VAL A 199 1.37 -10.19 15.69
CA VAL A 199 0.03 -10.05 16.29
C VAL A 199 -0.26 -11.04 17.43
N THR A 200 0.44 -12.18 17.46
CA THR A 200 0.36 -13.18 18.54
C THR A 200 1.19 -12.83 19.77
N ASP A 201 2.13 -11.89 19.66
CA ASP A 201 3.05 -11.52 20.74
C ASP A 201 2.59 -10.27 21.50
N VAL A 202 1.54 -9.61 20.99
CA VAL A 202 0.82 -8.53 21.68
C VAL A 202 -0.07 -9.13 22.76
N TYR A 203 -0.24 -8.46 23.88
CA TYR A 203 -1.20 -8.87 24.91
C TYR A 203 -1.99 -7.69 25.46
N GLN A 204 -3.23 -7.98 25.81
CA GLN A 204 -4.21 -7.00 26.27
C GLN A 204 -4.31 -6.96 27.80
N ARG A 205 -4.41 -5.75 28.38
CA ARG A 205 -4.82 -5.52 29.77
C ARG A 205 -5.86 -4.42 29.83
N GLY A 206 -7.11 -4.80 30.15
CA GLY A 206 -8.25 -3.89 30.01
C GLY A 206 -8.42 -3.50 28.55
N ASN A 207 -8.43 -2.20 28.27
CA ASN A 207 -8.48 -1.66 26.90
C ASN A 207 -7.09 -1.32 26.31
N LYS A 208 -6.00 -1.58 27.03
CA LYS A 208 -4.63 -1.25 26.57
C LYS A 208 -3.92 -2.47 26.01
N LEU A 209 -3.04 -2.23 25.05
CA LEU A 209 -2.19 -3.25 24.44
C LEU A 209 -0.72 -3.05 24.81
N PHE A 210 0.01 -4.15 24.89
CA PHE A 210 1.42 -4.18 25.27
C PHE A 210 2.16 -5.22 24.42
N TYR A 211 3.46 -5.01 24.27
CA TYR A 211 4.39 -6.02 23.76
C TYR A 211 5.63 -6.09 24.66
N ARG A 212 6.45 -7.13 24.46
CA ARG A 212 7.72 -7.29 25.18
C ARG A 212 8.91 -7.10 24.26
N GLN A 213 9.88 -6.33 24.73
CA GLN A 213 11.17 -6.17 24.08
C GLN A 213 12.27 -6.12 25.14
N ASN A 214 13.31 -6.94 24.97
CA ASN A 214 14.45 -7.02 25.91
C ASN A 214 14.02 -7.21 27.38
N GLY A 215 12.97 -8.02 27.62
CA GLY A 215 12.43 -8.27 28.95
C GLY A 215 11.61 -7.12 29.56
N ARG A 216 11.52 -5.97 28.87
CA ARG A 216 10.65 -4.86 29.25
C ARG A 216 9.28 -5.01 28.60
N GLU A 217 8.26 -4.64 29.34
CA GLU A 217 6.92 -4.42 28.83
C GLU A 217 6.80 -2.97 28.35
N ILE A 218 6.24 -2.79 27.15
CA ILE A 218 6.10 -1.48 26.51
C ILE A 218 4.63 -1.34 26.07
N PRO A 219 3.95 -0.24 26.44
CA PRO A 219 2.59 0.02 26.00
C PRO A 219 2.57 0.38 24.51
N ILE A 220 1.52 -0.05 23.82
CA ILE A 220 1.25 0.30 22.43
C ILE A 220 0.23 1.43 22.43
N GLU A 221 0.59 2.57 21.86
CA GLU A 221 -0.29 3.73 21.68
C GLU A 221 -0.81 3.81 20.24
N ARG A 222 0.00 3.36 19.26
CA ARG A 222 -0.35 3.40 17.85
C ARG A 222 0.00 2.09 17.16
N ILE A 223 -0.85 1.66 16.25
CA ILE A 223 -0.65 0.47 15.43
C ILE A 223 -0.55 0.87 13.97
N TYR A 224 0.63 0.67 13.38
CA TYR A 224 0.79 0.66 11.93
C TYR A 224 0.39 -0.72 11.40
N TYR A 225 -0.84 -0.81 10.90
CA TYR A 225 -1.51 -2.06 10.55
C TYR A 225 -0.94 -2.70 9.28
N ARG A 226 -0.42 -3.94 9.38
CA ARG A 226 0.23 -4.63 8.25
C ARG A 226 -0.21 -6.05 7.95
N PHE A 227 -1.11 -6.65 8.72
CA PHE A 227 -1.69 -7.97 8.39
C PHE A 227 -3.11 -7.84 7.81
N ILE A 228 -3.73 -8.93 7.35
CA ILE A 228 -5.14 -8.94 6.93
C ILE A 228 -5.93 -9.91 7.83
N PHE A 229 -7.07 -9.48 8.37
CA PHE A 229 -7.89 -10.30 9.28
C PHE A 229 -8.34 -11.64 8.69
N ASP A 230 -8.66 -11.68 7.40
CA ASP A 230 -8.99 -12.92 6.68
C ASP A 230 -7.85 -13.97 6.79
N GLU A 231 -6.59 -13.51 6.80
CA GLU A 231 -5.44 -14.39 6.94
C GLU A 231 -5.41 -15.11 8.31
N LEU A 232 -5.80 -14.42 9.38
CA LEU A 232 -5.89 -15.02 10.72
C LEU A 232 -6.91 -16.15 10.76
N ILE A 233 -8.08 -15.93 10.15
CA ILE A 233 -9.16 -16.92 10.11
C ILE A 233 -8.74 -18.13 9.27
N ARG A 234 -8.20 -17.90 8.08
CA ARG A 234 -7.73 -18.97 7.17
C ARG A 234 -6.63 -19.82 7.78
N LYS A 235 -5.71 -19.21 8.53
CA LYS A 235 -4.62 -19.91 9.22
C LYS A 235 -5.03 -20.44 10.60
N ASN A 236 -6.25 -20.16 11.07
CA ASN A 236 -6.74 -20.46 12.42
C ASN A 236 -5.78 -19.97 13.52
N ILE A 237 -5.30 -18.73 13.37
CA ILE A 237 -4.38 -18.09 14.32
C ILE A 237 -5.17 -17.09 15.15
N GLN A 238 -5.08 -17.23 16.47
CA GLN A 238 -5.68 -16.30 17.41
C GLN A 238 -4.72 -15.14 17.68
N PRO A 239 -5.14 -13.88 17.50
CA PRO A 239 -4.37 -12.72 17.92
C PRO A 239 -4.25 -12.70 19.45
N GLY A 240 -3.24 -12.01 19.98
CA GLY A 240 -3.06 -11.91 21.43
C GLY A 240 -3.96 -10.86 22.12
N PHE A 241 -4.94 -10.31 21.40
CA PHE A 241 -5.92 -9.34 21.89
C PHE A 241 -7.26 -9.52 21.17
N ASP A 242 -8.35 -9.01 21.77
CA ASP A 242 -9.65 -8.98 21.12
C ASP A 242 -9.73 -7.82 20.12
N ILE A 243 -9.86 -8.18 18.84
CA ILE A 243 -9.84 -7.26 17.70
C ILE A 243 -11.13 -6.42 17.61
N ASN A 244 -12.20 -6.89 18.26
CA ASN A 244 -13.49 -6.21 18.29
C ASN A 244 -13.66 -5.36 19.57
N ALA A 245 -12.69 -5.41 20.49
CA ALA A 245 -12.73 -4.62 21.70
C ALA A 245 -12.54 -3.12 21.42
N ASP A 246 -13.12 -2.30 22.28
CA ASP A 246 -12.84 -0.87 22.35
C ASP A 246 -11.45 -0.66 22.98
N LEU A 247 -10.43 -0.62 22.13
CA LEU A 247 -9.02 -0.52 22.52
C LEU A 247 -8.56 0.95 22.53
N ASP A 248 -7.77 1.31 23.53
CA ASP A 248 -7.08 2.60 23.67
C ASP A 248 -5.81 2.63 22.81
N VAL A 249 -5.99 2.53 21.49
CA VAL A 249 -4.92 2.59 20.48
C VAL A 249 -5.39 3.35 19.25
N GLU A 250 -4.47 4.08 18.61
CA GLU A 250 -4.74 4.70 17.31
C GLU A 250 -4.29 3.80 16.16
N TRP A 251 -5.20 3.48 15.25
CA TRP A 251 -4.88 2.73 14.04
C TRP A 251 -4.37 3.63 12.92
N VAL A 252 -3.11 3.44 12.54
CA VAL A 252 -2.52 4.05 11.35
C VAL A 252 -2.71 3.10 10.18
N GLY A 253 -3.74 3.40 9.40
CA GLY A 253 -4.29 2.52 8.37
C GLY A 253 -5.38 1.60 8.93
N HIS A 254 -6.47 2.17 9.44
CA HIS A 254 -7.52 1.41 10.13
C HIS A 254 -8.03 0.21 9.31
N PRO A 255 -8.15 -0.99 9.89
CA PRO A 255 -8.40 -2.22 9.14
C PRO A 255 -9.64 -2.24 8.27
N ASN A 256 -10.72 -1.61 8.71
CA ASN A 256 -11.96 -1.53 7.94
C ASN A 256 -11.76 -0.92 6.53
N TRP A 257 -10.78 -0.02 6.34
CA TRP A 257 -10.49 0.58 5.04
C TRP A 257 -9.95 -0.41 4.02
N PHE A 258 -9.30 -1.51 4.45
CA PHE A 258 -8.90 -2.61 3.57
C PHE A 258 -10.11 -3.22 2.85
N PHE A 259 -11.21 -3.38 3.59
CA PHE A 259 -12.44 -3.94 3.07
C PHE A 259 -13.26 -2.92 2.27
N LYS A 260 -13.38 -1.68 2.76
CA LYS A 260 -14.15 -0.62 2.10
C LYS A 260 -13.52 -0.19 0.78
N ILE A 261 -12.24 0.13 0.79
CA ILE A 261 -11.48 0.53 -0.41
C ILE A 261 -10.87 -0.74 -0.99
N SER A 262 -11.70 -1.46 -1.73
CA SER A 262 -11.39 -2.74 -2.36
C SER A 262 -12.08 -2.83 -3.72
N LYS A 263 -12.07 -4.03 -4.32
CA LYS A 263 -12.85 -4.37 -5.54
C LYS A 263 -14.34 -4.03 -5.40
N HIS A 264 -14.87 -4.02 -4.18
CA HIS A 264 -16.24 -3.59 -3.90
C HIS A 264 -16.52 -2.14 -4.34
N THR A 265 -15.52 -1.26 -4.31
CA THR A 265 -15.67 0.16 -4.68
C THR A 265 -15.69 0.38 -6.19
N LEU A 266 -15.21 -0.58 -7.01
CA LEU A 266 -15.05 -0.35 -8.46
C LEU A 266 -16.34 0.11 -9.15
N PRO A 267 -17.53 -0.50 -8.91
CA PRO A 267 -18.77 -0.06 -9.57
C PRO A 267 -19.25 1.34 -9.17
N LEU A 268 -18.67 1.92 -8.11
CA LEU A 268 -18.99 3.26 -7.62
C LEU A 268 -18.22 4.36 -8.36
N ILE A 269 -17.21 4.00 -9.16
CA ILE A 269 -16.29 4.92 -9.81
C ILE A 269 -16.76 5.21 -11.23
N ASP A 270 -17.21 6.45 -11.44
CA ASP A 270 -17.51 6.98 -12.77
C ASP A 270 -16.32 7.80 -13.28
N SER A 271 -15.55 7.21 -14.20
CA SER A 271 -14.39 7.85 -14.83
C SER A 271 -14.10 7.19 -16.18
N LYS A 272 -13.66 7.99 -17.16
CA LYS A 272 -13.14 7.49 -18.46
C LYS A 272 -11.91 6.59 -18.32
N TYR A 273 -11.26 6.61 -17.14
CA TYR A 273 -10.10 5.77 -16.81
C TYR A 273 -10.49 4.52 -16.02
N CYS A 274 -11.77 4.30 -15.73
CA CYS A 274 -12.27 3.09 -15.11
C CYS A 274 -13.08 2.30 -16.14
N PRO A 275 -12.69 1.06 -16.49
CA PRO A 275 -13.58 0.17 -17.21
C PRO A 275 -14.92 0.05 -16.48
N GLN A 276 -16.01 -0.15 -17.22
CA GLN A 276 -17.31 -0.40 -16.60
C GLN A 276 -17.22 -1.65 -15.72
N THR A 277 -17.72 -1.52 -14.50
CA THR A 277 -17.76 -2.61 -13.52
C THR A 277 -19.15 -2.69 -12.92
N TYR A 278 -19.55 -3.91 -12.57
CA TYR A 278 -20.91 -4.23 -12.16
C TYR A 278 -20.88 -5.10 -10.92
N TYR A 279 -21.86 -4.94 -10.05
CA TYR A 279 -22.12 -5.93 -9.01
C TYR A 279 -22.82 -7.14 -9.64
N LEU A 280 -22.21 -8.32 -9.49
CA LEU A 280 -22.74 -9.55 -10.11
C LEU A 280 -24.18 -9.85 -9.73
N HIS A 281 -24.57 -9.55 -8.48
CA HIS A 281 -25.93 -9.79 -7.97
C HIS A 281 -26.97 -8.79 -8.49
N GLU A 282 -26.55 -7.70 -9.13
CA GLU A 282 -27.44 -6.69 -9.72
C GLU A 282 -27.66 -6.89 -11.23
N LEU A 283 -26.91 -7.81 -11.86
CA LEU A 283 -27.10 -8.14 -13.27
C LEU A 283 -28.39 -8.92 -13.49
N THR A 284 -29.26 -8.42 -14.37
CA THR A 284 -30.49 -9.11 -14.80
C THR A 284 -30.24 -10.11 -15.93
N SER A 285 -29.20 -9.89 -16.72
CA SER A 285 -28.69 -10.80 -17.76
C SER A 285 -27.17 -10.71 -17.84
N TYR A 286 -26.50 -11.78 -18.26
CA TYR A 286 -25.06 -11.78 -18.49
C TYR A 286 -24.73 -11.27 -19.90
N PRO A 287 -23.57 -10.60 -20.09
CA PRO A 287 -23.05 -10.28 -21.42
C PRO A 287 -22.80 -11.56 -22.22
N ASP A 288 -23.04 -11.51 -23.53
CA ASP A 288 -22.80 -12.64 -24.43
C ASP A 288 -21.29 -12.84 -24.74
N ASP A 289 -20.47 -11.80 -24.53
CA ASP A 289 -19.04 -11.73 -24.85
C ASP A 289 -18.14 -11.82 -23.61
N LEU A 290 -18.38 -12.85 -22.78
CA LEU A 290 -17.69 -13.03 -21.50
C LEU A 290 -16.16 -13.08 -21.59
N GLU A 291 -15.58 -13.34 -22.76
CA GLU A 291 -14.14 -13.27 -23.01
C GLU A 291 -13.54 -11.87 -22.82
N ASN A 292 -14.37 -10.81 -22.88
CA ASN A 292 -13.95 -9.42 -22.65
C ASN A 292 -14.12 -8.98 -21.19
N TYR A 293 -14.56 -9.88 -20.30
CA TYR A 293 -14.84 -9.58 -18.90
C TYR A 293 -13.87 -10.30 -17.97
N VAL A 294 -13.63 -9.66 -16.81
CA VAL A 294 -12.89 -10.27 -15.70
C VAL A 294 -13.81 -10.37 -14.49
N LEU A 295 -14.07 -11.59 -14.04
CA LEU A 295 -14.79 -11.83 -12.79
C LEU A 295 -13.80 -11.73 -11.60
N LYS A 296 -14.07 -10.80 -10.68
CA LYS A 296 -13.21 -10.56 -9.51
C LYS A 296 -13.96 -10.91 -8.22
N PRO A 297 -13.49 -11.89 -7.42
CA PRO A 297 -14.02 -12.10 -6.07
C PRO A 297 -13.64 -10.94 -5.14
N LEU A 298 -14.45 -10.70 -4.11
CA LEU A 298 -14.20 -9.64 -3.12
C LEU A 298 -13.21 -10.08 -2.04
N TYR A 299 -13.14 -11.38 -1.74
CA TYR A 299 -12.26 -12.01 -0.75
C TYR A 299 -11.66 -13.30 -1.33
#